data_AF-S0EV58-F1
#
_entry.id   AF-S0EV58-F1
#
_cell.length_a   1.000
_cell.length_b   1.000
_cell.length_c   1.000
_cell.angle_alpha   90.00
_cell.angle_beta   90.00
_cell.angle_gamma   90.00
#
_symmetry.space_group_name_H-M   'P 1'
#
loop_
_entity.id
_entity.type
_entity.pdbx_description
1 polymer ?
#
loop_
_entity_poly.entity_id
_entity_poly.type
_entity_poly.pdbx_seq_one_letter_code
_entity_poly.pdbx_strand_id
1 'polypeptide(L)'
;MTSSSTSSRRSRKLGAPEPIAALNRVRILELDKPWTEREPLVDVRIHCPDVVLSPHLCPYLRRTVADMLNRAQASLPPGYKLRVSTCLRTLDMQKSGWDSFFKRMQEEHPNWPLSALRRATNKYFAPYDQKAPPGHCTGGAVDVGLLGPDGNPLDMIAPTKGWEAAYTWSDKIGLEAKRNRMMMVEAMLNAGFSNCRDEYWHYSWGDSAWAVRVGKTECPYGWAYPPVALETDFSGKDLRIEKAQVANPLIETERDWHGRPLRARGRFDILPNREDDRLFAIGLYWAKGVDVELEACLPEEIKRSVPVFVGDGKEQWRPLETYERQGNRLRIWLCPEADRVYLTDFPPPPKEADQQS
;
A
#
# COMPACT_ATOMS: atom_id res chain seq x y z
N MET A 1 -45.22 -13.38 -10.00
CA MET A 1 -43.94 -13.27 -9.28
C MET A 1 -42.90 -14.14 -9.98
N THR A 2 -42.22 -13.62 -10.99
CA THR A 2 -41.11 -14.31 -11.70
C THR A 2 -40.28 -13.25 -12.43
N SER A 3 -39.48 -12.46 -11.71
CA SER A 3 -38.58 -11.47 -12.34
C SER A 3 -37.23 -11.28 -11.65
N SER A 4 -36.90 -12.03 -10.58
CA SER A 4 -35.65 -11.83 -9.84
C SER A 4 -34.44 -12.63 -10.36
N SER A 5 -34.62 -13.63 -11.23
CA SER A 5 -33.52 -14.52 -11.68
C SER A 5 -32.80 -14.07 -12.96
N THR A 6 -33.44 -13.24 -13.79
CA THR A 6 -32.90 -12.77 -15.08
C THR A 6 -32.01 -11.53 -14.95
N SER A 7 -32.25 -10.68 -13.95
CA SER A 7 -31.48 -9.45 -13.71
C SER A 7 -30.04 -9.73 -13.23
N SER A 8 -29.86 -10.66 -12.26
CA SER A 8 -28.53 -10.93 -11.68
C SER A 8 -27.56 -11.65 -12.64
N ARG A 9 -28.06 -12.31 -13.69
CA ARG A 9 -27.24 -12.87 -14.78
C ARG A 9 -26.76 -11.80 -15.76
N ARG A 10 -27.42 -10.64 -15.83
CA ARG A 10 -27.08 -9.55 -16.76
C ARG A 10 -25.99 -8.63 -16.20
N SER A 11 -26.01 -8.35 -14.90
CA SER A 11 -24.97 -7.58 -14.20
C SER A 11 -23.59 -8.25 -14.27
N ARG A 12 -23.52 -9.57 -14.11
CA ARG A 12 -22.26 -10.36 -14.23
C ARG A 12 -21.65 -10.42 -15.64
N LYS A 13 -22.35 -9.93 -16.66
CA LYS A 13 -21.88 -9.91 -18.05
C LYS A 13 -21.30 -8.56 -18.47
N LEU A 14 -21.45 -7.52 -17.64
CA LEU A 14 -20.86 -6.22 -17.89
C LEU A 14 -19.43 -6.20 -17.33
N GLY A 15 -18.46 -5.89 -18.20
CA GLY A 15 -17.03 -5.97 -17.90
C GLY A 15 -16.38 -7.32 -18.23
N ALA A 16 -15.07 -7.31 -18.45
CA ALA A 16 -14.31 -8.48 -18.89
C ALA A 16 -13.83 -9.34 -17.70
N PRO A 17 -13.99 -10.67 -17.71
CA PRO A 17 -13.41 -11.54 -16.69
C PRO A 17 -11.88 -11.58 -16.83
N GLU A 18 -11.20 -11.79 -15.71
CA GLU A 18 -9.74 -11.76 -15.62
C GLU A 18 -9.19 -13.12 -15.16
N PRO A 19 -9.38 -14.21 -15.93
CA PRO A 19 -8.84 -15.50 -15.53
C PRO A 19 -7.31 -15.43 -15.50
N ILE A 20 -6.69 -16.01 -14.48
CA ILE A 20 -5.23 -16.03 -14.29
C ILE A 20 -4.49 -16.49 -15.56
N ALA A 21 -5.04 -17.44 -16.29
CA ALA A 21 -4.46 -17.91 -17.55
C ALA A 21 -4.39 -16.83 -18.64
N ALA A 22 -5.36 -15.91 -18.71
CA ALA A 22 -5.32 -14.76 -19.61
C ALA A 22 -4.31 -13.72 -19.14
N LEU A 23 -4.28 -13.42 -17.84
CA LEU A 23 -3.29 -12.50 -17.26
C LEU A 23 -1.85 -12.97 -17.58
N ASN A 24 -1.56 -14.25 -17.38
CA ASN A 24 -0.24 -14.84 -17.64
C ASN A 24 0.16 -14.86 -19.13
N ARG A 25 -0.79 -14.68 -20.07
CA ARG A 25 -0.51 -14.58 -21.51
C ARG A 25 -0.10 -13.17 -21.94
N VAL A 26 -0.42 -12.15 -21.15
CA VAL A 26 -0.01 -10.77 -21.45
C VAL A 26 1.52 -10.67 -21.37
N ARG A 27 2.13 -10.07 -22.39
CA ARG A 27 3.56 -9.75 -22.37
C ARG A 27 3.79 -8.45 -21.59
N ILE A 28 4.70 -8.50 -20.64
CA ILE A 28 5.04 -7.35 -19.77
C ILE A 28 6.29 -6.68 -20.36
N LEU A 29 6.15 -5.45 -20.84
CA LEU A 29 7.21 -4.74 -21.57
C LEU A 29 8.37 -4.29 -20.67
N GLU A 30 8.11 -3.94 -19.41
CA GLU A 30 9.17 -3.53 -18.47
C GLU A 30 10.17 -4.64 -18.13
N LEU A 31 9.83 -5.92 -18.34
CA LEU A 31 10.75 -7.02 -18.09
C LEU A 31 11.95 -7.00 -19.05
N ASP A 32 11.79 -6.37 -20.21
CA ASP A 32 12.83 -6.25 -21.23
C ASP A 32 13.77 -5.04 -21.00
N LYS A 33 13.56 -4.27 -19.92
CA LYS A 33 14.28 -3.02 -19.64
C LYS A 33 14.92 -3.01 -18.24
N PRO A 34 16.09 -2.37 -18.08
CA PRO A 34 16.65 -2.08 -16.76
C PRO A 34 15.71 -1.16 -15.98
N TRP A 35 15.74 -1.28 -14.65
CA TRP A 35 14.92 -0.45 -13.76
C TRP A 35 15.06 1.06 -14.02
N THR A 36 16.26 1.51 -14.39
CA THR A 36 16.59 2.92 -14.67
C THR A 36 15.85 3.51 -15.87
N GLU A 37 15.33 2.66 -16.77
CA GLU A 37 14.53 3.05 -17.93
C GLU A 37 13.03 2.86 -17.72
N ARG A 38 12.62 2.35 -16.55
CA ARG A 38 11.21 2.13 -16.23
C ARG A 38 10.57 3.40 -15.73
N GLU A 39 9.25 3.46 -15.84
CA GLU A 39 8.49 4.58 -15.33
C GLU A 39 8.65 4.70 -13.81
N PRO A 40 9.00 5.88 -13.26
CA PRO A 40 9.24 6.01 -11.83
C PRO A 40 7.96 5.86 -11.01
N LEU A 41 8.12 5.39 -9.78
CA LEU A 41 7.12 5.54 -8.74
C LEU A 41 7.15 6.98 -8.18
N VAL A 42 5.99 7.52 -7.86
CA VAL A 42 5.83 8.81 -7.18
C VAL A 42 5.05 8.62 -5.89
N ASP A 43 5.38 9.41 -4.87
CA ASP A 43 4.64 9.45 -3.61
C ASP A 43 3.34 10.24 -3.79
N VAL A 44 2.21 9.56 -3.64
CA VAL A 44 0.87 10.10 -3.82
C VAL A 44 0.56 11.21 -2.80
N ARG A 45 1.19 11.21 -1.62
CA ARG A 45 1.02 12.29 -0.62
C ARG A 45 1.47 13.65 -1.16
N ILE A 46 2.51 13.63 -1.99
CA ILE A 46 3.09 14.83 -2.59
C ILE A 46 2.46 15.08 -3.96
N HIS A 47 2.34 14.02 -4.76
CA HIS A 47 1.91 14.13 -6.15
C HIS A 47 0.41 14.38 -6.31
N CYS A 48 -0.40 13.92 -5.35
CA CYS A 48 -1.86 14.04 -5.37
C CYS A 48 -2.39 14.66 -4.07
N PRO A 49 -2.16 15.96 -3.81
CA PRO A 49 -2.48 16.58 -2.52
C PRO A 49 -3.98 16.62 -2.18
N ASP A 50 -4.86 16.53 -3.18
CA ASP A 50 -6.30 16.63 -2.99
C ASP A 50 -6.99 15.31 -2.64
N VAL A 51 -6.32 14.16 -2.85
CA VAL A 51 -6.87 12.85 -2.49
C VAL A 51 -6.65 12.54 -1.02
N VAL A 52 -7.59 11.82 -0.41
CA VAL A 52 -7.50 11.40 1.00
C VAL A 52 -6.97 9.98 1.08
N LEU A 53 -5.83 9.77 1.72
CA LEU A 53 -5.21 8.45 1.87
C LEU A 53 -5.67 7.77 3.16
N SER A 54 -5.98 6.48 3.08
CA SER A 54 -6.15 5.64 4.26
C SER A 54 -4.81 5.43 4.97
N PRO A 55 -4.83 5.25 6.30
CA PRO A 55 -3.60 4.96 7.03
C PRO A 55 -3.01 3.61 6.59
N HIS A 56 -1.69 3.47 6.75
CA HIS A 56 -0.96 2.21 6.54
C HIS A 56 -0.92 1.66 5.10
N LEU A 57 -1.28 2.43 4.08
CA LEU A 57 -0.98 2.04 2.69
C LEU A 57 0.48 2.35 2.34
N CYS A 58 1.01 1.70 1.29
CA CYS A 58 2.28 2.08 0.67
C CYS A 58 1.96 3.15 -0.40
N PRO A 59 2.34 4.42 -0.21
CA PRO A 59 1.76 5.57 -0.94
C PRO A 59 2.36 5.78 -2.33
N TYR A 60 2.82 4.72 -2.99
CA TYR A 60 3.47 4.82 -4.29
C TYR A 60 2.55 4.37 -5.41
N LEU A 61 2.58 5.11 -6.52
CA LEU A 61 1.97 4.73 -7.80
C LEU A 61 2.96 5.04 -8.91
N ARG A 62 2.78 4.42 -10.09
CA ARG A 62 3.47 4.88 -11.30
C ARG A 62 3.04 6.31 -11.62
N ARG A 63 3.95 7.16 -12.11
CA ARG A 63 3.68 8.58 -12.39
C ARG A 63 2.41 8.80 -13.21
N THR A 64 2.26 8.09 -14.32
CA THR A 64 1.07 8.11 -15.19
C THR A 64 -0.19 7.78 -14.43
N VAL A 65 -0.13 6.81 -13.53
CA VAL A 65 -1.28 6.37 -12.71
C VAL A 65 -1.65 7.43 -11.67
N ALA A 66 -0.64 8.09 -11.07
CA ALA A 66 -0.86 9.21 -10.17
C ALA A 66 -1.43 10.44 -10.91
N ASP A 67 -0.95 10.74 -12.12
CA ASP A 67 -1.50 11.78 -12.98
C ASP A 67 -2.97 11.50 -13.34
N MET A 68 -3.30 10.25 -13.66
CA MET A 68 -4.67 9.81 -13.87
C MET A 68 -5.52 9.98 -12.61
N LEU A 69 -5.00 9.65 -11.43
CA LEU A 69 -5.69 9.82 -10.16
C LEU A 69 -6.00 11.31 -9.88
N ASN A 70 -5.07 12.22 -10.18
CA ASN A 70 -5.29 13.66 -10.11
C ASN A 70 -6.39 14.13 -11.06
N ARG A 71 -6.39 13.65 -12.30
CA ARG A 71 -7.47 13.97 -13.26
C ARG A 71 -8.83 13.48 -12.77
N ALA A 72 -8.88 12.27 -12.20
CA ALA A 72 -10.12 11.74 -11.62
C ALA A 72 -10.61 12.61 -10.46
N GLN A 73 -9.73 12.97 -9.51
CA GLN A 73 -10.06 13.87 -8.41
C GLN A 73 -10.54 15.24 -8.89
N ALA A 74 -9.89 15.83 -9.89
CA ALA A 74 -10.26 17.13 -10.44
C ALA A 74 -11.60 17.11 -11.21
N SER A 75 -12.05 15.94 -11.66
CA SER A 75 -13.33 15.79 -12.38
C SER A 75 -14.54 15.64 -11.45
N LEU A 76 -14.32 15.42 -10.15
CA LEU A 76 -15.40 15.29 -9.18
C LEU A 76 -16.12 16.63 -8.95
N PRO A 77 -17.42 16.61 -8.60
CA PRO A 77 -18.13 17.82 -8.23
C PRO A 77 -17.45 18.53 -7.02
N PRO A 78 -17.60 19.85 -6.89
CA PRO A 78 -17.02 20.60 -5.77
C PRO A 78 -17.38 19.98 -4.40
N GLY A 79 -16.38 19.84 -3.54
CA GLY A 79 -16.52 19.26 -2.19
C GLY A 79 -16.32 17.74 -2.13
N TYR A 80 -16.43 17.00 -3.23
CA TYR A 80 -16.21 15.56 -3.24
C TYR A 80 -14.71 15.22 -3.34
N LYS A 81 -14.29 14.17 -2.63
CA LYS A 81 -12.91 13.69 -2.65
C LYS A 81 -12.82 12.19 -2.90
N LEU A 82 -11.78 11.77 -3.63
CA LEU A 82 -11.36 10.38 -3.68
C LEU A 82 -10.73 10.00 -2.33
N ARG A 83 -11.21 8.91 -1.74
CA ARG A 83 -10.55 8.23 -0.62
C ARG A 83 -9.82 7.01 -1.14
N VAL A 84 -8.50 7.00 -1.07
CA VAL A 84 -7.67 5.88 -1.50
C VAL A 84 -7.44 4.93 -0.34
N SER A 85 -7.78 3.65 -0.51
CA SER A 85 -7.53 2.60 0.49
C SER A 85 -6.29 1.80 0.20
N THR A 86 -5.85 1.73 -1.06
CA THR A 86 -4.66 0.96 -1.45
C THR A 86 -4.04 1.54 -2.72
N CYS A 87 -2.71 1.74 -2.69
CA CYS A 87 -1.90 2.07 -3.87
C CYS A 87 -0.98 0.87 -4.19
N LEU A 88 0.34 1.02 -4.12
CA LEU A 88 1.26 -0.10 -4.20
C LEU A 88 1.01 -1.09 -3.04
N ARG A 89 1.12 -2.39 -3.32
CA ARG A 89 1.36 -3.41 -2.29
C ARG A 89 2.77 -3.94 -2.49
N THR A 90 3.56 -4.00 -1.42
CA THR A 90 4.80 -4.78 -1.45
C THR A 90 4.46 -6.25 -1.65
N LEU A 91 5.44 -7.04 -2.07
CA LEU A 91 5.27 -8.49 -2.14
C LEU A 91 4.88 -9.08 -0.77
N ASP A 92 5.42 -8.53 0.32
CA ASP A 92 5.11 -8.99 1.67
C ASP A 92 3.66 -8.69 2.06
N MET A 93 3.16 -7.48 1.77
CA MET A 93 1.76 -7.11 1.97
C MET A 93 0.81 -8.03 1.18
N GLN A 94 1.13 -8.30 -0.09
CA GLN A 94 0.31 -9.14 -0.95
C GLN A 94 0.33 -10.61 -0.48
N LYS A 95 1.50 -11.12 -0.10
CA LYS A 95 1.67 -12.48 0.44
C LYS A 95 0.93 -12.64 1.75
N SER A 96 1.12 -11.72 2.69
CA SER A 96 0.43 -11.73 3.99
C SER A 96 -1.09 -11.73 3.82
N GLY A 97 -1.64 -10.84 2.99
CA GLY A 97 -3.08 -10.79 2.72
C GLY A 97 -3.63 -12.09 2.11
N TRP A 98 -2.92 -12.66 1.14
CA TRP A 98 -3.30 -13.91 0.51
C TRP A 98 -3.22 -15.10 1.48
N ASP A 99 -2.10 -15.25 2.20
CA ASP A 99 -1.85 -16.36 3.12
C ASP A 99 -2.85 -16.34 4.29
N SER A 100 -3.14 -15.15 4.85
CA SER A 100 -4.16 -14.99 5.90
C SER A 100 -5.56 -15.36 5.40
N PHE A 101 -5.92 -14.95 4.19
CA PHE A 101 -7.22 -15.32 3.62
C PHE A 101 -7.31 -16.82 3.33
N PHE A 102 -6.24 -17.41 2.79
CA PHE A 102 -6.17 -18.84 2.53
C PHE A 102 -6.33 -19.65 3.82
N LYS A 103 -5.63 -19.25 4.89
CA LYS A 103 -5.79 -19.86 6.22
C LYS A 103 -7.23 -19.78 6.71
N ARG A 104 -7.88 -18.62 6.58
CA ARG A 104 -9.31 -18.48 6.92
C ARG A 104 -10.20 -19.42 6.10
N MET A 105 -9.94 -19.57 4.80
CA MET A 105 -10.68 -20.52 3.97
C MET A 105 -10.48 -21.97 4.44
N GLN A 106 -9.28 -22.34 4.91
CA GLN A 106 -9.03 -23.66 5.49
C GLN A 106 -9.84 -23.87 6.78
N GLU A 107 -9.93 -22.85 7.64
CA GLU A 107 -10.68 -22.89 8.89
C GLU A 107 -12.20 -22.96 8.66
N GLU A 108 -12.73 -22.17 7.71
CA GLU A 108 -14.15 -22.14 7.37
C GLU A 108 -14.60 -23.38 6.55
N HIS A 109 -13.69 -23.99 5.80
CA HIS A 109 -13.98 -25.10 4.89
C HIS A 109 -12.96 -26.25 5.03
N PRO A 110 -12.86 -26.91 6.20
CA PRO A 110 -11.80 -27.88 6.51
C PRO A 110 -11.82 -29.13 5.61
N ASN A 111 -12.96 -29.45 5.03
CA ASN A 111 -13.13 -30.64 4.16
C ASN A 111 -12.93 -30.33 2.67
N TRP A 112 -12.62 -29.08 2.30
CA TRP A 112 -12.39 -28.74 0.90
C TRP A 112 -10.98 -29.16 0.44
N PRO A 113 -10.83 -29.66 -0.80
CA PRO A 113 -9.50 -29.93 -1.33
C PRO A 113 -8.72 -28.62 -1.52
N LEU A 114 -7.39 -28.68 -1.39
CA LEU A 114 -6.50 -27.50 -1.53
C LEU A 114 -6.75 -26.71 -2.82
N SER A 115 -7.07 -27.38 -3.92
CA SER A 115 -7.38 -26.71 -5.19
C SER A 115 -8.66 -25.88 -5.15
N ALA A 116 -9.67 -26.30 -4.38
CA ALA A 116 -10.91 -25.55 -4.18
C ALA A 116 -10.68 -24.34 -3.25
N LEU A 117 -9.93 -24.53 -2.16
CA LEU A 117 -9.51 -23.45 -1.25
C LEU A 117 -8.72 -22.38 -2.00
N ARG A 118 -7.77 -22.79 -2.85
CA ARG A 118 -6.98 -21.87 -3.68
C ARG A 118 -7.85 -21.11 -4.67
N ARG A 119 -8.80 -21.78 -5.34
CA ARG A 119 -9.76 -21.10 -6.25
C ARG A 119 -10.65 -20.10 -5.50
N ALA A 120 -11.12 -20.46 -4.31
CA ALA A 120 -11.94 -19.58 -3.47
C ALA A 120 -11.15 -18.36 -2.99
N THR A 121 -9.89 -18.56 -2.58
CA THR A 121 -8.96 -17.48 -2.21
C THR A 121 -8.68 -16.57 -3.39
N ASN A 122 -8.35 -17.15 -4.55
CA ASN A 122 -8.01 -16.42 -5.77
C ASN A 122 -9.17 -15.62 -6.37
N LYS A 123 -10.40 -15.84 -5.88
CA LYS A 123 -11.55 -15.01 -6.23
C LYS A 123 -11.48 -13.63 -5.59
N TYR A 124 -10.80 -13.50 -4.46
CA TYR A 124 -10.77 -12.29 -3.63
C TYR A 124 -9.37 -11.70 -3.47
N PHE A 125 -8.33 -12.53 -3.58
CA PHE A 125 -6.95 -12.10 -3.52
C PHE A 125 -6.20 -12.66 -4.73
N ALA A 126 -5.68 -11.77 -5.58
CA ALA A 126 -4.80 -12.18 -6.65
C ALA A 126 -3.61 -12.98 -6.09
N PRO A 127 -3.32 -14.19 -6.60
CA PRO A 127 -2.19 -14.99 -6.15
C PRO A 127 -0.87 -14.29 -6.44
N TYR A 128 0.09 -14.37 -5.51
CA TYR A 128 1.42 -13.78 -5.64
C TYR A 128 2.43 -14.66 -6.38
N ASP A 129 2.06 -15.92 -6.66
CA ASP A 129 2.93 -16.96 -7.24
C ASP A 129 2.69 -17.18 -8.74
N GLN A 130 2.17 -16.17 -9.44
CA GLN A 130 1.86 -16.21 -10.88
C GLN A 130 2.86 -15.41 -11.71
N LYS A 131 2.91 -15.71 -13.02
CA LYS A 131 3.74 -14.97 -13.98
C LYS A 131 3.34 -13.49 -14.04
N ALA A 132 2.04 -13.22 -14.12
CA ALA A 132 1.50 -11.88 -14.05
C ALA A 132 1.48 -11.42 -12.57
N PRO A 133 2.13 -10.29 -12.21
CA PRO A 133 2.04 -9.74 -10.87
C PRO A 133 0.59 -9.30 -10.55
N PRO A 134 0.16 -9.37 -9.29
CA PRO A 134 -1.06 -8.69 -8.84
C PRO A 134 -1.02 -7.19 -9.18
N GLY A 135 -2.16 -6.61 -9.60
CA GLY A 135 -2.21 -5.23 -10.10
C GLY A 135 -1.56 -4.21 -9.15
N HIS A 136 -1.87 -4.27 -7.85
CA HIS A 136 -1.26 -3.39 -6.86
C HIS A 136 0.24 -3.60 -6.68
N CYS A 137 0.81 -4.75 -7.02
CA CYS A 137 2.26 -4.98 -6.96
C CYS A 137 3.01 -4.37 -8.16
N THR A 138 2.30 -3.77 -9.12
CA THR A 138 2.90 -3.11 -10.29
C THR A 138 3.02 -1.59 -10.14
N GLY A 139 2.36 -1.01 -9.13
CA GLY A 139 2.10 0.43 -9.02
C GLY A 139 1.06 0.94 -10.03
N GLY A 140 0.44 0.03 -10.79
CA GLY A 140 -0.58 0.26 -11.82
C GLY A 140 -2.02 0.38 -11.31
N ALA A 141 -2.26 -0.03 -10.06
CA ALA A 141 -3.61 -0.18 -9.51
C ALA A 141 -3.85 0.66 -8.24
N VAL A 142 -5.11 1.06 -8.05
CA VAL A 142 -5.59 1.85 -6.92
C VAL A 142 -6.98 1.37 -6.51
N ASP A 143 -7.20 1.29 -5.20
CA ASP A 143 -8.53 1.05 -4.61
C ASP A 143 -9.08 2.38 -4.08
N VAL A 144 -10.27 2.78 -4.57
CA VAL A 144 -10.88 4.08 -4.25
C VAL A 144 -12.32 3.97 -3.75
N GLY A 145 -12.69 4.94 -2.91
CA GLY A 145 -14.05 5.30 -2.56
C GLY A 145 -14.27 6.81 -2.69
N LEU A 146 -15.45 7.29 -2.31
CA LEU A 146 -15.77 8.72 -2.32
C LEU A 146 -16.05 9.25 -0.91
N LEU A 147 -15.60 10.48 -0.66
CA LEU A 147 -16.06 11.33 0.42
C LEU A 147 -17.00 12.40 -0.14
N GLY A 148 -18.09 12.66 0.57
CA GLY A 148 -18.99 13.76 0.27
C GLY A 148 -18.44 15.13 0.69
N PRO A 149 -19.14 16.23 0.36
CA PRO A 149 -18.79 17.60 0.75
C PRO A 149 -18.68 17.82 2.26
N ASP A 150 -19.31 16.98 3.06
CA ASP A 150 -19.24 16.96 4.53
C ASP A 150 -18.00 16.21 5.07
N GLY A 151 -17.17 15.66 4.18
CA GLY A 151 -15.99 14.87 4.52
C GLY A 151 -16.28 13.41 4.87
N ASN A 152 -17.55 12.98 4.84
CA ASN A 152 -17.94 11.63 5.22
C ASN A 152 -17.88 10.64 4.04
N PRO A 153 -17.51 9.36 4.27
CA PRO A 153 -17.58 8.34 3.23
C PRO A 153 -18.99 8.16 2.69
N LEU A 154 -19.13 8.18 1.36
CA LEU A 154 -20.40 7.88 0.70
C LEU A 154 -20.66 6.37 0.73
N ASP A 155 -21.92 6.00 0.94
CA ASP A 155 -22.34 4.62 0.84
C ASP A 155 -22.33 4.15 -0.63
N MET A 156 -21.70 2.99 -0.84
CA MET A 156 -21.53 2.32 -2.12
C MET A 156 -22.14 0.91 -2.13
N ILE A 157 -22.73 0.45 -1.01
CA ILE A 157 -23.07 -0.96 -0.80
C ILE A 157 -24.52 -1.20 -0.37
N ALA A 158 -25.17 -0.30 0.38
CA ALA A 158 -26.48 -0.62 0.95
C ALA A 158 -27.54 -0.81 -0.14
N PRO A 159 -28.58 -1.64 0.11
CA PRO A 159 -28.83 -2.41 1.32
C PRO A 159 -28.10 -3.77 1.35
N THR A 160 -27.26 -4.07 0.37
CA THR A 160 -26.53 -5.35 0.29
C THR A 160 -25.34 -5.36 1.27
N LYS A 161 -24.85 -6.56 1.59
CA LYS A 161 -23.65 -6.75 2.40
C LYS A 161 -22.67 -7.74 1.75
N GLY A 162 -21.40 -7.60 2.10
CA GLY A 162 -20.33 -8.50 1.67
C GLY A 162 -20.13 -8.54 0.16
N TRP A 163 -19.63 -9.68 -0.32
CA TRP A 163 -19.20 -9.86 -1.71
C TRP A 163 -20.30 -9.78 -2.76
N GLU A 164 -21.57 -9.82 -2.36
CA GLU A 164 -22.67 -9.61 -3.31
C GLU A 164 -22.76 -8.15 -3.79
N ALA A 165 -22.29 -7.20 -2.97
CA ALA A 165 -22.21 -5.79 -3.34
C ALA A 165 -20.94 -5.45 -4.16
N ALA A 166 -19.94 -6.35 -4.17
CA ALA A 166 -18.60 -6.07 -4.70
C ALA A 166 -18.60 -5.84 -6.22
N TYR A 167 -19.38 -6.61 -6.98
CA TYR A 167 -19.46 -6.46 -8.44
C TYR A 167 -19.82 -5.03 -8.82
N THR A 168 -19.05 -4.40 -9.71
CA THR A 168 -19.23 -3.01 -10.12
C THR A 168 -20.66 -2.72 -10.53
N TRP A 169 -21.20 -3.56 -11.40
CA TRP A 169 -22.53 -3.39 -11.98
C TRP A 169 -23.64 -4.14 -11.21
N SER A 170 -23.46 -4.33 -9.89
CA SER A 170 -24.42 -5.06 -9.05
C SER A 170 -25.82 -4.43 -9.11
N ASP A 171 -26.83 -5.26 -9.39
CA ASP A 171 -28.23 -4.88 -9.37
C ASP A 171 -28.83 -4.90 -7.96
N LYS A 172 -28.10 -5.47 -6.99
CA LYS A 172 -28.54 -5.69 -5.61
C LYS A 172 -28.38 -4.47 -4.69
N ILE A 173 -27.66 -3.45 -5.13
CA ILE A 173 -27.47 -2.20 -4.36
C ILE A 173 -28.59 -1.19 -4.62
N GLY A 174 -28.82 -0.31 -3.63
CA GLY A 174 -29.83 0.74 -3.64
C GLY A 174 -29.53 1.84 -4.64
N LEU A 175 -30.53 2.69 -4.92
CA LEU A 175 -30.41 3.73 -5.94
C LEU A 175 -29.32 4.76 -5.62
N GLU A 176 -29.18 5.13 -4.35
CA GLU A 176 -28.15 6.06 -3.88
C GLU A 176 -26.74 5.48 -4.05
N ALA A 177 -26.51 4.25 -3.57
CA ALA A 177 -25.26 3.53 -3.79
C ALA A 177 -24.90 3.40 -5.28
N LYS A 178 -25.88 3.17 -6.16
CA LYS A 178 -25.66 3.15 -7.62
C LYS A 178 -25.22 4.51 -8.15
N ARG A 179 -25.82 5.61 -7.69
CA ARG A 179 -25.46 6.97 -8.10
C ARG A 179 -24.05 7.34 -7.65
N ASN A 180 -23.72 7.08 -6.38
CA ASN A 180 -22.38 7.32 -5.83
C ASN A 180 -21.33 6.50 -6.58
N ARG A 181 -21.62 5.22 -6.85
CA ARG A 181 -20.72 4.34 -7.60
C ARG A 181 -20.54 4.81 -9.04
N MET A 182 -21.60 5.26 -9.71
CA MET A 182 -21.50 5.76 -11.08
C MET A 182 -20.66 7.02 -11.15
N MET A 183 -20.82 7.97 -10.22
CA MET A 183 -19.96 9.16 -10.13
C MET A 183 -18.48 8.76 -10.05
N MET A 184 -18.16 7.79 -9.19
CA MET A 184 -16.80 7.28 -9.04
C MET A 184 -16.31 6.57 -10.32
N VAL A 185 -17.11 5.67 -10.88
CA VAL A 185 -16.77 4.90 -12.08
C VAL A 185 -16.53 5.85 -13.25
N GLU A 186 -17.40 6.82 -13.49
CA GLU A 186 -17.26 7.80 -14.56
C GLU A 186 -15.99 8.64 -14.38
N ALA A 187 -15.73 9.17 -13.18
CA ALA A 187 -14.51 9.94 -12.91
C ALA A 187 -13.23 9.13 -13.20
N MET A 188 -13.18 7.88 -12.72
CA MET A 188 -12.01 7.02 -12.90
C MET A 188 -11.84 6.56 -14.35
N LEU A 189 -12.91 6.13 -15.03
CA LEU A 189 -12.84 5.70 -16.42
C LEU A 189 -12.49 6.86 -17.36
N ASN A 190 -13.07 8.05 -17.17
CA ASN A 190 -12.76 9.23 -17.96
C ASN A 190 -11.32 9.72 -17.76
N ALA A 191 -10.74 9.47 -16.58
CA ALA A 191 -9.32 9.73 -16.33
C ALA A 191 -8.38 8.73 -17.02
N GLY A 192 -8.91 7.63 -17.58
CA GLY A 192 -8.21 6.62 -18.38
C GLY A 192 -8.05 5.26 -17.70
N PHE A 193 -8.57 5.07 -16.48
CA PHE A 193 -8.49 3.79 -15.79
C PHE A 193 -9.37 2.74 -16.46
N SER A 194 -9.09 1.47 -16.17
CA SER A 194 -10.04 0.38 -16.34
C SER A 194 -10.52 -0.10 -14.98
N ASN A 195 -11.77 -0.55 -14.87
CA ASN A 195 -12.35 -1.04 -13.62
C ASN A 195 -12.44 -2.57 -13.60
N CYS A 196 -12.11 -3.19 -12.45
CA CYS A 196 -12.36 -4.60 -12.20
C CYS A 196 -13.86 -4.85 -12.04
N ARG A 197 -14.44 -5.72 -12.87
CA ARG A 197 -15.88 -6.05 -12.84
C ARG A 197 -16.35 -6.66 -11.52
N ASP A 198 -15.45 -7.35 -10.81
CA ASP A 198 -15.77 -8.10 -9.59
C ASP A 198 -15.56 -7.22 -8.33
N GLU A 199 -14.94 -6.05 -8.46
CA GLU A 199 -14.58 -5.13 -7.38
C GLU A 199 -14.80 -3.66 -7.78
N TYR A 200 -15.91 -3.07 -7.33
CA TYR A 200 -16.30 -1.70 -7.71
C TYR A 200 -15.30 -0.61 -7.34
N TRP A 201 -14.46 -0.88 -6.34
CA TRP A 201 -13.45 0.04 -5.83
C TRP A 201 -12.11 -0.08 -6.57
N HIS A 202 -11.88 -1.17 -7.32
CA HIS A 202 -10.58 -1.48 -7.89
C HIS A 202 -10.44 -0.97 -9.33
N TYR A 203 -9.41 -0.15 -9.55
CA TYR A 203 -9.11 0.45 -10.84
C TYR A 203 -7.63 0.27 -11.15
N SER A 204 -7.31 0.01 -12.41
CA SER A 204 -5.91 -0.02 -12.82
C SER A 204 -5.65 0.36 -14.27
N TRP A 205 -4.41 0.72 -14.52
CA TRP A 205 -3.85 1.02 -15.82
C TRP A 205 -2.46 0.39 -15.95
N GLY A 206 -2.17 -0.14 -17.13
CA GLY A 206 -0.82 -0.58 -17.47
C GLY A 206 -0.38 -1.94 -16.90
N ASP A 207 -1.19 -2.60 -16.08
CA ASP A 207 -0.93 -3.98 -15.62
C ASP A 207 -1.59 -5.03 -16.57
N SER A 208 -1.35 -6.32 -16.28
CA SER A 208 -1.89 -7.41 -17.10
C SER A 208 -3.42 -7.50 -17.05
N ALA A 209 -4.05 -7.09 -15.95
CA ALA A 209 -5.51 -7.09 -15.80
C ALA A 209 -6.13 -5.98 -16.66
N TRP A 210 -5.54 -4.79 -16.66
CA TRP A 210 -5.88 -3.71 -17.59
C TRP A 210 -5.78 -4.19 -19.04
N ALA A 211 -4.68 -4.82 -19.43
CA ALA A 211 -4.51 -5.31 -20.79
C ALA A 211 -5.59 -6.32 -21.19
N VAL A 212 -5.92 -7.28 -20.33
CA VAL A 212 -7.04 -8.21 -20.57
C VAL A 212 -8.36 -7.47 -20.71
N ARG A 213 -8.66 -6.51 -19.83
CA ARG A 213 -9.91 -5.74 -19.85
C ARG A 213 -10.07 -4.91 -21.13
N VAL A 214 -8.98 -4.36 -21.66
CA VAL A 214 -8.99 -3.51 -22.87
C VAL A 214 -8.64 -4.27 -24.16
N GLY A 215 -8.50 -5.60 -24.11
CA GLY A 215 -8.23 -6.44 -25.28
C GLY A 215 -6.80 -6.30 -25.85
N LYS A 216 -5.83 -5.94 -25.02
CA LYS A 216 -4.41 -5.85 -25.37
C LYS A 216 -3.67 -7.14 -25.01
N THR A 217 -2.66 -7.48 -25.80
CA THR A 217 -1.76 -8.63 -25.56
C THR A 217 -0.49 -8.24 -24.83
N GLU A 218 -0.26 -6.94 -24.62
CA GLU A 218 0.92 -6.40 -23.96
C GLU A 218 0.52 -5.34 -22.93
N CYS A 219 1.29 -5.22 -21.85
CA CYS A 219 1.14 -4.18 -20.84
C CYS A 219 2.50 -3.59 -20.46
N PRO A 220 2.57 -2.29 -20.10
CA PRO A 220 3.82 -1.67 -19.71
C PRO A 220 4.36 -2.26 -18.40
N TYR A 221 3.53 -2.46 -17.37
CA TYR A 221 4.03 -2.60 -16.00
C TYR A 221 4.23 -4.04 -15.53
N GLY A 222 5.41 -4.27 -14.96
CA GLY A 222 5.75 -5.46 -14.19
C GLY A 222 5.82 -5.19 -12.69
N TRP A 223 6.53 -6.04 -11.95
CA TRP A 223 6.78 -5.84 -10.51
C TRP A 223 7.39 -4.47 -10.23
N ALA A 224 6.84 -3.78 -9.23
CA ALA A 224 7.36 -2.54 -8.70
C ALA A 224 7.76 -2.70 -7.24
N TYR A 225 8.84 -2.02 -6.85
CA TYR A 225 9.37 -2.04 -5.50
C TYR A 225 9.49 -0.60 -5.00
N PRO A 226 8.84 -0.23 -3.89
CA PRO A 226 8.95 1.13 -3.37
C PRO A 226 10.42 1.43 -2.98
N PRO A 227 10.83 2.70 -2.93
CA PRO A 227 12.08 3.07 -2.26
C PRO A 227 11.99 2.79 -0.77
N VAL A 228 13.13 2.53 -0.13
CA VAL A 228 13.19 2.61 1.33
C VAL A 228 12.92 4.08 1.71
N ALA A 229 12.04 4.31 2.68
CA ALA A 229 11.65 5.64 3.10
C ALA A 229 11.98 5.87 4.58
N LEU A 230 12.40 7.10 4.89
CA LEU A 230 12.53 7.61 6.25
C LEU A 230 11.29 8.44 6.59
N GLU A 231 10.54 8.02 7.60
CA GLU A 231 9.34 8.71 8.08
C GLU A 231 9.59 9.30 9.47
N THR A 232 9.24 10.57 9.67
CA THR A 232 9.58 11.32 10.89
C THR A 232 8.36 11.97 11.55
N ASP A 233 7.24 12.05 10.85
CA ASP A 233 6.02 12.72 11.28
C ASP A 233 4.97 11.75 11.87
N PHE A 234 5.18 10.43 11.76
CA PHE A 234 4.35 9.36 12.32
C PHE A 234 2.84 9.61 12.22
N SER A 235 2.34 10.16 11.10
CA SER A 235 0.92 10.50 10.97
C SER A 235 0.07 9.22 10.84
N GLY A 236 -0.52 8.76 11.93
CA GLY A 236 -1.41 7.59 11.98
C GLY A 236 -1.46 6.97 13.36
N LYS A 237 -2.57 7.16 14.08
CA LYS A 237 -2.71 6.77 15.49
C LYS A 237 -2.91 5.26 15.64
N ASP A 238 -1.86 4.62 16.14
CA ASP A 238 -1.82 3.41 17.00
C ASP A 238 -0.35 3.10 17.39
N LEU A 239 0.52 4.10 17.34
CA LEU A 239 1.93 4.00 17.69
C LEU A 239 2.13 4.54 19.11
N ARG A 240 3.01 3.89 19.88
CA ARG A 240 3.41 4.33 21.22
C ARG A 240 4.74 5.08 21.21
N ILE A 241 5.42 5.12 20.06
CA ILE A 241 6.60 5.96 19.85
C ILE A 241 6.18 7.43 19.78
N GLU A 242 6.87 8.27 20.54
CA GLU A 242 6.67 9.72 20.48
C GLU A 242 7.58 10.37 19.45
N LYS A 243 7.14 11.49 18.89
CA LYS A 243 7.93 12.25 17.91
C LYS A 243 9.16 12.83 18.59
N ALA A 244 10.29 12.75 17.91
CA ALA A 244 11.48 13.52 18.24
C ALA A 244 11.76 14.52 17.12
N GLN A 245 12.50 15.58 17.44
CA GLN A 245 12.84 16.61 16.47
C GLN A 245 14.02 16.16 15.61
N VAL A 246 13.71 15.65 14.43
CA VAL A 246 14.70 15.31 13.39
C VAL A 246 14.52 16.19 12.17
N ALA A 247 15.62 16.55 11.52
CA ALA A 247 15.63 17.40 10.34
C ALA A 247 16.39 16.75 9.18
N ASN A 248 16.13 17.28 7.98
CA ASN A 248 16.81 16.90 6.74
C ASN A 248 16.88 15.38 6.47
N PRO A 249 15.80 14.60 6.67
CA PRO A 249 15.83 13.17 6.39
C PRO A 249 16.06 12.95 4.89
N LEU A 250 17.07 12.16 4.56
CA LEU A 250 17.39 11.76 3.20
C LEU A 250 17.71 10.27 3.20
N ILE A 251 17.21 9.54 2.20
CA ILE A 251 17.58 8.15 1.99
C ILE A 251 17.63 7.83 0.51
N GLU A 252 18.69 7.15 0.11
CA GLU A 252 18.93 6.68 -1.25
C GLU A 252 18.84 5.14 -1.24
N THR A 253 18.25 4.58 -2.29
CA THR A 253 18.08 3.13 -2.44
C THR A 253 18.85 2.64 -3.67
N GLU A 254 19.85 1.78 -3.45
CA GLU A 254 20.53 1.02 -4.49
C GLU A 254 19.66 -0.18 -4.91
N ARG A 255 19.62 -0.48 -6.21
CA ARG A 255 18.69 -1.46 -6.78
C ARG A 255 19.35 -2.38 -7.81
N ASP A 256 18.81 -3.58 -7.93
CA ASP A 256 19.18 -4.52 -8.99
C ASP A 256 18.60 -4.12 -10.37
N TRP A 257 18.91 -4.91 -11.40
CA TRP A 257 18.39 -4.74 -12.77
C TRP A 257 16.85 -4.68 -12.83
N HIS A 258 16.16 -5.39 -11.94
CA HIS A 258 14.71 -5.47 -11.89
C HIS A 258 14.08 -4.41 -10.98
N GLY A 259 14.89 -3.58 -10.31
CA GLY A 259 14.44 -2.52 -9.42
C GLY A 259 14.26 -2.96 -7.96
N ARG A 260 14.66 -4.18 -7.57
CA ARG A 260 14.60 -4.62 -6.17
C ARG A 260 15.63 -3.85 -5.33
N PRO A 261 15.24 -3.27 -4.19
CA PRO A 261 16.19 -2.68 -3.25
C PRO A 261 17.22 -3.72 -2.79
N LEU A 262 18.50 -3.38 -2.90
CA LEU A 262 19.62 -4.19 -2.40
C LEU A 262 20.18 -3.59 -1.11
N ARG A 263 20.41 -2.27 -1.13
CA ARG A 263 20.95 -1.50 -0.02
C ARG A 263 20.29 -0.14 0.03
N ALA A 264 20.13 0.43 1.22
CA ALA A 264 19.75 1.83 1.38
C ALA A 264 20.75 2.56 2.27
N ARG A 265 21.05 3.81 1.91
CA ARG A 265 21.91 4.70 2.70
C ARG A 265 21.14 5.96 3.01
N GLY A 266 21.00 6.27 4.28
CA GLY A 266 20.26 7.43 4.73
C GLY A 266 21.03 8.29 5.71
N ARG A 267 20.54 9.52 5.89
CA ARG A 267 21.03 10.45 6.89
C ARG A 267 19.91 11.30 7.44
N PHE A 268 20.08 11.79 8.65
CA PHE A 268 19.20 12.77 9.28
C PHE A 268 19.95 13.53 10.37
N ASP A 269 19.46 14.73 10.67
CA ASP A 269 20.01 15.55 11.74
C ASP A 269 19.12 15.42 12.98
N ILE A 270 19.75 15.18 14.14
CA ILE A 270 19.09 15.23 15.44
C ILE A 270 19.09 16.68 15.89
N LEU A 271 17.92 17.25 16.16
CA LEU A 271 17.83 18.63 16.65
C LEU A 271 17.98 18.65 18.18
N PRO A 272 18.59 19.71 18.75
CA PRO A 272 18.67 19.86 20.20
C PRO A 272 17.28 19.92 20.82
N ASN A 273 17.02 19.04 21.79
CA ASN A 273 15.83 19.11 22.62
C ASN A 273 16.24 19.36 24.07
N ARG A 274 15.79 20.47 24.65
CA ARG A 274 16.13 20.87 26.03
C ARG A 274 15.07 20.46 27.05
N GLU A 275 13.88 20.06 26.59
CA GLU A 275 12.74 19.72 27.44
C GLU A 275 12.57 18.21 27.60
N ASP A 276 13.27 17.42 26.81
CA ASP A 276 13.07 15.98 26.68
C ASP A 276 14.41 15.29 26.41
N ASP A 277 14.68 14.23 27.16
CA ASP A 277 15.89 13.41 27.00
C ASP A 277 15.85 12.55 25.73
N ARG A 278 14.74 12.54 24.99
CA ARG A 278 14.61 11.82 23.72
C ARG A 278 15.28 12.58 22.58
N LEU A 279 16.24 11.94 21.94
CA LEU A 279 17.01 12.52 20.85
C LEU A 279 16.38 12.25 19.49
N PHE A 280 15.94 11.02 19.22
CA PHE A 280 15.40 10.69 17.91
C PHE A 280 14.34 9.60 17.93
N ALA A 281 13.48 9.67 16.92
CA ALA A 281 12.46 8.70 16.60
C ALA A 281 12.26 8.77 15.09
N ILE A 282 12.58 7.69 14.38
CA ILE A 282 12.40 7.58 12.94
C ILE A 282 11.73 6.25 12.57
N GLY A 283 11.01 6.25 11.45
CA GLY A 283 10.47 5.05 10.83
C GLY A 283 11.28 4.70 9.58
N LEU A 284 11.69 3.44 9.46
CA LEU A 284 12.21 2.86 8.23
C LEU A 284 11.13 2.04 7.56
N TYR A 285 10.68 2.54 6.41
CA TYR A 285 9.54 2.00 5.69
C TYR A 285 10.00 1.33 4.40
N TRP A 286 9.33 0.23 4.06
CA TRP A 286 9.55 -0.64 2.90
C TRP A 286 10.96 -1.25 2.84
N ALA A 287 11.53 -1.55 4.01
CA ALA A 287 12.93 -1.92 4.18
C ALA A 287 13.15 -3.42 4.45
N LYS A 288 12.12 -4.27 4.31
CA LYS A 288 12.23 -5.70 4.63
C LYS A 288 13.31 -6.39 3.80
N GLY A 289 14.30 -6.98 4.47
CA GLY A 289 15.40 -7.69 3.84
C GLY A 289 16.36 -6.81 3.04
N VAL A 290 16.34 -5.49 3.26
CA VAL A 290 17.26 -4.53 2.63
C VAL A 290 18.35 -4.17 3.64
N ASP A 291 19.61 -4.20 3.21
CA ASP A 291 20.70 -3.73 4.07
C ASP A 291 20.64 -2.21 4.17
N VAL A 292 20.37 -1.68 5.37
CA VAL A 292 20.24 -0.25 5.62
C VAL A 292 21.42 0.26 6.43
N GLU A 293 22.00 1.36 5.97
CA GLU A 293 22.99 2.16 6.68
C GLU A 293 22.43 3.57 6.90
N LEU A 294 22.39 4.03 8.14
CA LEU A 294 21.97 5.39 8.49
C LEU A 294 23.09 6.14 9.19
N GLU A 295 23.25 7.42 8.87
CA GLU A 295 24.11 8.35 9.59
C GLU A 295 23.26 9.44 10.26
N ALA A 296 23.24 9.46 11.58
CA ALA A 296 22.59 10.50 12.37
C ALA A 296 23.64 11.53 12.82
N CYS A 297 23.42 12.81 12.50
CA CYS A 297 24.24 13.91 13.00
C CYS A 297 23.71 14.37 14.36
N LEU A 298 24.53 14.26 15.41
CA LEU A 298 24.19 14.74 16.75
C LEU A 298 24.63 16.20 16.95
N PRO A 299 23.90 16.96 17.78
CA PRO A 299 24.40 18.24 18.31
C PRO A 299 25.69 18.05 19.12
N GLU A 300 26.62 19.02 19.05
CA GLU A 300 27.94 18.94 19.71
C GLU A 300 27.84 18.85 21.24
N GLU A 301 26.76 19.39 21.81
CA GLU A 301 26.47 19.34 23.24
C GLU A 301 26.15 17.92 23.76
N ILE A 302 25.74 17.00 22.88
CA ILE A 302 25.38 15.63 23.28
C ILE A 302 26.63 14.79 23.45
N LYS A 303 27.19 14.75 24.67
CA LYS A 303 28.40 13.97 25.00
C LYS A 303 28.11 12.57 25.56
N ARG A 304 26.88 12.29 25.99
CA ARG A 304 26.47 11.00 26.55
C ARG A 304 26.37 9.91 25.47
N SER A 305 26.38 8.64 25.88
CA SER A 305 26.03 7.54 24.98
C SER A 305 24.59 7.68 24.49
N VAL A 306 24.35 7.28 23.24
CA VAL A 306 23.02 7.28 22.63
C VAL A 306 22.71 5.84 22.26
N PRO A 307 21.99 5.10 23.13
CA PRO A 307 21.56 3.76 22.78
C PRO A 307 20.61 3.82 21.58
N VAL A 308 20.55 2.73 20.82
CA VAL A 308 19.63 2.61 19.68
C VAL A 308 18.75 1.40 19.90
N PHE A 309 17.45 1.58 19.79
CA PHE A 309 16.46 0.53 19.88
C PHE A 309 15.73 0.42 18.55
N VAL A 310 15.39 -0.82 18.17
CA VAL A 310 14.56 -1.14 17.02
C VAL A 310 13.28 -1.83 17.46
N GLY A 311 12.16 -1.49 16.84
CA GLY A 311 10.88 -2.07 17.21
C GLY A 311 9.76 -1.92 16.19
N ASP A 312 8.58 -2.41 16.56
CA ASP A 312 7.36 -2.37 15.77
C ASP A 312 6.58 -1.05 15.88
N GLY A 313 7.11 -0.10 16.66
CA GLY A 313 6.47 1.19 16.94
C GLY A 313 5.38 1.13 18.01
N LYS A 314 5.14 -0.05 18.60
CA LYS A 314 4.12 -0.31 19.61
C LYS A 314 4.74 -0.87 20.88
N GLU A 315 4.92 -2.18 20.97
CA GLU A 315 5.25 -2.89 22.21
C GLU A 315 6.55 -3.68 22.11
N GLN A 316 6.95 -4.08 20.90
CA GLN A 316 8.11 -4.92 20.70
C GLN A 316 9.33 -4.06 20.38
N TRP A 317 10.20 -3.89 21.38
CA TRP A 317 11.44 -3.13 21.26
C TRP A 317 12.62 -3.96 21.73
N ARG A 318 13.73 -3.91 20.99
CA ARG A 318 14.99 -4.56 21.36
C ARG A 318 16.16 -3.58 21.15
N PRO A 319 17.21 -3.64 22.00
CA PRO A 319 18.45 -2.94 21.72
C PRO A 319 19.01 -3.39 20.37
N LEU A 320 19.50 -2.44 19.58
CA LEU A 320 20.23 -2.71 18.35
C LEU A 320 21.73 -2.75 18.70
N GLU A 321 22.45 -3.79 18.29
CA GLU A 321 23.88 -3.94 18.63
C GLU A 321 24.81 -3.40 17.52
N THR A 322 24.26 -3.20 16.32
CA THR A 322 25.00 -2.84 15.11
C THR A 322 24.97 -1.34 14.85
N TYR A 323 25.61 -0.57 15.72
CA TYR A 323 25.83 0.87 15.54
C TYR A 323 27.19 1.30 16.09
N GLU A 324 27.76 2.37 15.55
CA GLU A 324 28.99 2.98 16.06
C GLU A 324 28.79 4.50 16.21
N ARG A 325 29.53 5.09 17.15
CA ARG A 325 29.60 6.54 17.29
C ARG A 325 31.02 7.02 17.08
N GLN A 326 31.21 7.98 16.18
CA GLN A 326 32.46 8.68 15.96
C GLN A 326 32.22 10.20 16.04
N GLY A 327 32.66 10.81 17.15
CA GLY A 327 32.42 12.24 17.41
C GLY A 327 30.93 12.58 17.49
N ASN A 328 30.46 13.43 16.58
CA ASN A 328 29.06 13.82 16.46
C ASN A 328 28.27 13.01 15.43
N ARG A 329 28.81 11.88 14.96
CA ARG A 329 28.13 10.98 14.00
C ARG A 329 27.80 9.66 14.67
N LEU A 330 26.53 9.26 14.58
CA LEU A 330 26.04 7.94 14.97
C LEU A 330 25.68 7.18 13.70
N ARG A 331 26.44 6.13 13.39
CA ARG A 331 26.17 5.26 12.24
C ARG A 331 25.45 4.00 12.71
N ILE A 332 24.41 3.63 11.99
CA ILE A 332 23.50 2.53 12.36
C ILE A 332 23.40 1.60 11.15
N TRP A 333 23.58 0.30 11.38
CA TRP A 333 23.38 -0.74 10.37
C TRP A 333 22.30 -1.72 10.80
N LEU A 334 21.41 -2.09 9.89
CA LEU A 334 20.38 -3.08 10.14
C LEU A 334 19.83 -3.67 8.84
N CYS A 335 19.33 -4.90 8.92
CA CYS A 335 18.54 -5.55 7.88
C CYS A 335 17.14 -5.84 8.46
N PRO A 336 16.12 -5.00 8.19
CA PRO A 336 14.80 -5.14 8.80
C PRO A 336 14.08 -6.45 8.41
N GLU A 337 13.39 -7.07 9.37
CA GLU A 337 12.60 -8.30 9.14
C GLU A 337 11.14 -8.00 8.72
N ALA A 338 10.74 -6.73 8.71
CA ALA A 338 9.42 -6.25 8.38
C ALA A 338 9.48 -5.03 7.46
N ASP A 339 8.40 -4.78 6.72
CA ASP A 339 8.29 -3.61 5.85
C ASP A 339 8.30 -2.30 6.65
N ARG A 340 8.00 -2.32 7.95
CA ARG A 340 8.11 -1.13 8.79
C ARG A 340 8.79 -1.50 10.08
N VAL A 341 9.86 -0.79 10.39
CA VAL A 341 10.51 -0.80 11.70
C VAL A 341 10.73 0.62 12.15
N TYR A 342 10.82 0.81 13.45
CA TYR A 342 11.03 2.12 14.07
C TYR A 342 12.32 2.08 14.84
N LEU A 343 13.06 3.20 14.81
CA LEU A 343 14.30 3.38 15.54
C LEU A 343 14.14 4.57 16.50
N THR A 344 14.64 4.42 17.72
CA THR A 344 14.67 5.49 18.71
C THR A 344 15.78 5.26 19.72
N ASP A 345 16.23 6.31 20.40
CA ASP A 345 17.07 6.22 21.59
C ASP A 345 16.28 5.95 22.88
N PHE A 346 14.96 6.08 22.84
CA PHE A 346 14.10 5.99 24.01
C PHE A 346 12.80 5.24 23.70
N PRO A 347 12.78 3.91 23.80
CA PRO A 347 11.59 3.13 23.52
C PRO A 347 10.50 3.44 24.56
N PRO A 348 9.21 3.40 24.17
CA PRO A 348 8.13 3.54 25.13
C PRO A 348 8.18 2.44 26.18
N PRO A 349 7.75 2.71 27.43
CA PRO A 349 7.72 1.69 28.47
C PRO A 349 6.82 0.52 28.04
N PRO A 350 7.10 -0.72 28.48
CA PRO A 350 6.19 -1.84 28.30
C PRO A 350 4.78 -1.46 28.76
N LYS A 351 3.73 -1.96 28.11
CA LYS A 351 2.38 -1.81 28.70
C LYS A 351 2.41 -2.50 30.06
N GLU A 352 1.91 -1.83 31.09
CA GLU A 352 1.56 -2.52 32.33
C GLU A 352 0.61 -3.65 31.92
N ALA A 353 0.95 -4.90 32.29
CA ALA A 353 0.01 -5.99 32.13
C ALA A 353 -1.24 -5.56 32.90
N ASP A 354 -2.41 -5.59 32.26
CA ASP A 354 -3.67 -5.41 32.96
C ASP A 354 -3.65 -6.40 34.14
N GLN A 355 -3.43 -5.89 35.34
CA GLN A 355 -3.70 -6.61 36.58
C GLN A 355 -5.22 -6.67 36.71
N GLN A 356 -5.86 -7.43 35.82
CA GLN A 356 -7.24 -7.86 35.99
C GLN A 356 -7.20 -9.22 36.68
N SER A 357 -7.18 -9.11 38.00
CA SER A 357 -7.68 -10.10 38.97
C SER A 357 -9.10 -10.55 38.67
#